data_AF-A0A7V9RBQ0-F1
#
_entry.id   AF-A0A7V9RBQ0-F1
#
_cell.length_a   1.000
_cell.length_b   1.000
_cell.length_c   1.000
_cell.angle_alpha   90.00
_cell.angle_beta   90.00
_cell.angle_gamma   90.00
#
_symmetry.space_group_name_H-M   'P 1'
#
loop_
_entity.id
_entity.type
_entity.pdbx_description
1 polymer ?
#
loop_
_entity_poly.entity_id
_entity_poly.type
_entity_poly.pdbx_seq_one_letter_code
_entity_poly.pdbx_strand_id
1 'polypeptide(L)'
;MTSRRFEKAGAGRTLYWEVYLQDRFVCLVWGEVRGIRKTLDRNCGTPEAARAKLAQLVAQQLEDGYRETSAAEESDLDEIEKVLAFDGAPPPDEPPPPKPTFVFARSPELELQCRLSPDDRGPWEIYSDWLIGQGDVRGELAALRRNHKDRDANRLIAMHHAALFGDLAVDDGKDIATELSWRHGFLTGARIKVNDPDAQDTSFDAYVRAFMASPIAQFVERLQLGLAVSSDNDWGPTVRALAASEQAAFLRELRFDVETEWEISWTALGSLDGWVAFPRLEVLRFRAGDGGMLGELELPSLKVFEYESCGISKLEIEAIAAARWPKLERLELWLGAAERGAIGTIAPLRQILDGVGLPALHHLGLCNTELIDELIPALVESKLLPQLRTLDLSHSTLVSSQALVTAAPAFEHLALLSLDRNLLSDHHCDEIRAALPNAKLDDQRHEEEYEGDDDEPAVRYVALWE
;
A
#
# COMPACT_ATOMS: atom_id res chain seq x y z
N MET A 1 16.62 16.02 42.93
CA MET A 1 16.65 16.27 41.48
C MET A 1 18.08 16.64 41.12
N THR A 2 18.66 16.00 40.10
CA THR A 2 20.02 16.34 39.66
C THR A 2 19.91 17.06 38.33
N SER A 3 20.36 18.31 38.27
CA SER A 3 20.41 19.12 37.05
C SER A 3 21.86 19.34 36.64
N ARG A 4 22.12 19.28 35.33
CA ARG A 4 23.44 19.59 34.75
C ARG A 4 23.24 20.42 33.49
N ARG A 5 24.01 21.50 33.36
CA ARG A 5 23.94 22.44 32.23
C ARG A 5 25.24 22.41 31.44
N PHE A 6 25.11 22.43 30.13
CA PHE A 6 26.22 22.35 29.19
C PHE A 6 26.04 23.40 28.11
N GLU A 7 27.13 24.02 27.69
CA GLU A 7 27.12 25.05 26.64
C GLU A 7 28.19 24.80 25.59
N LYS A 8 27.89 25.14 24.34
CA LYS A 8 28.81 25.06 23.20
C LYS A 8 28.81 26.38 22.43
N ALA A 9 29.98 27.01 22.35
CA ALA A 9 30.19 28.22 21.56
C ALA A 9 30.41 27.85 20.08
N GLY A 10 29.54 28.33 19.18
CA GLY A 10 29.67 28.24 17.74
C GLY A 10 30.03 29.59 17.11
N ALA A 11 30.20 29.62 15.77
CA ALA A 11 30.51 30.82 15.00
C ALA A 11 29.34 31.84 15.03
N GLY A 12 29.27 32.62 16.11
CA GLY A 12 28.29 33.68 16.34
C GLY A 12 27.07 33.31 17.20
N ARG A 13 26.97 32.09 17.75
CA ARG A 13 25.85 31.63 18.60
C ARG A 13 26.30 30.69 19.70
N THR A 14 25.68 30.77 20.87
CA THR A 14 25.90 29.83 22.00
C THR A 14 24.68 28.93 22.14
N LEU A 15 24.90 27.62 22.01
CA LEU A 15 23.90 26.59 22.27
C LEU A 15 24.02 26.15 23.72
N TYR A 16 22.88 25.93 24.37
CA TYR A 16 22.82 25.34 25.71
C TYR A 16 22.03 24.03 25.66
N TRP A 17 22.41 23.12 26.54
CA TRP A 17 21.80 21.81 26.74
C TRP A 17 21.76 21.55 28.24
N GLU A 18 20.57 21.33 28.77
CA GLU A 18 20.30 21.05 30.18
C GLU A 18 19.64 19.69 30.29
N VAL A 19 20.06 18.94 31.30
CA VAL A 19 19.48 17.63 31.58
C VAL A 19 19.07 17.55 33.03
N TYR A 20 17.86 17.05 33.25
CA TYR A 20 17.28 16.84 34.57
C TYR A 20 16.99 15.37 34.76
N LEU A 21 17.44 14.85 35.89
CA LEU A 21 17.11 13.51 36.34
C LEU A 21 16.15 13.58 37.53
N GLN A 22 14.98 12.97 37.36
CA GLN A 22 14.01 12.77 38.42
C GLN A 22 13.48 11.34 38.36
N ASP A 23 13.88 10.55 39.35
CA ASP A 23 13.50 9.15 39.49
C ASP A 23 13.78 8.32 38.21
N ARG A 24 12.75 7.86 37.49
CA ARG A 24 12.86 7.11 36.23
C ARG A 24 12.83 7.95 34.96
N PHE A 25 12.81 9.28 35.09
CA PHE A 25 12.67 10.21 33.97
C PHE A 25 13.95 11.00 33.71
N VAL A 26 14.26 11.16 32.42
CA VAL A 26 15.29 12.05 31.92
C VAL A 26 14.62 13.11 31.06
N CYS A 27 14.68 14.37 31.53
CA CYS A 27 14.20 15.53 30.78
C CYS A 27 15.39 16.25 30.16
N LEU A 28 15.27 16.58 28.89
CA LEU A 28 16.30 17.27 28.11
C LEU A 28 15.75 18.59 27.62
N VAL A 29 16.47 19.68 27.88
CA VAL A 29 16.15 21.01 27.38
C VAL A 29 17.33 21.49 26.56
N TRP A 30 17.10 21.95 25.33
CA TRP A 30 18.17 22.54 24.54
C TRP A 30 17.68 23.66 23.63
N GLY A 31 18.59 24.57 23.31
CA GLY A 31 18.28 25.73 22.49
C GLY A 31 19.45 26.69 22.36
N GLU A 32 19.19 27.86 21.78
CA GLU A 32 20.12 28.98 21.81
C GLU A 32 19.90 29.77 23.11
N VAL A 33 20.96 30.27 23.75
CA VAL A 33 20.88 31.00 25.04
C VAL A 33 19.93 32.22 25.00
N ARG A 34 19.57 32.72 23.80
CA ARG A 34 18.59 33.79 23.56
C ARG A 34 17.42 33.37 22.65
N GLY A 35 17.17 32.07 22.49
CA GLY A 35 16.21 31.51 21.53
C GLY A 35 15.21 30.52 22.14
N ILE A 36 14.51 29.81 21.25
CA ILE A 36 13.41 28.89 21.57
C ILE A 36 13.92 27.66 22.34
N ARG A 37 13.23 27.31 23.43
CA ARG A 37 13.48 26.11 24.23
C ARG A 37 12.79 24.90 23.59
N LYS A 38 13.53 23.83 23.31
CA LYS A 38 12.96 22.52 22.96
C LYS A 38 13.13 21.59 24.15
N THR A 39 12.07 20.85 24.49
CA THR A 39 12.06 19.91 25.62
C THR A 39 11.73 18.51 25.13
N LEU A 40 12.42 17.51 25.66
CA LEU A 40 12.15 16.10 25.41
C LEU A 40 12.17 15.33 26.73
N ASP A 41 11.04 14.72 27.08
CA ASP A 41 10.91 13.86 28.24
C ASP A 41 10.98 12.39 27.84
N ARG A 42 11.82 11.63 28.54
CA ARG A 42 11.96 10.19 28.33
C ARG A 42 11.75 9.44 29.64
N ASN A 43 10.77 8.55 29.65
CA ASN A 43 10.58 7.58 30.72
C ASN A 43 11.49 6.37 30.44
N CYS A 44 12.43 6.09 31.34
CA CYS A 44 13.37 4.98 31.19
C CYS A 44 12.92 3.70 31.92
N GLY A 45 11.71 3.66 32.46
CA GLY A 45 11.13 2.50 33.13
C GLY A 45 11.62 2.33 34.58
N THR A 46 12.95 2.38 34.81
CA THR A 46 13.56 2.29 36.15
C THR A 46 14.55 3.43 36.44
N PRO A 47 14.79 3.76 37.72
CA PRO A 47 15.78 4.76 38.11
C PRO A 47 17.22 4.40 37.69
N GLU A 48 17.58 3.10 37.69
CA GLU A 48 18.88 2.63 37.20
C GLU A 48 19.05 2.90 35.70
N ALA A 49 18.01 2.61 34.91
CA ALA A 49 18.03 2.85 33.47
C ALA A 49 18.09 4.35 33.14
N ALA A 50 17.39 5.19 33.91
CA ALA A 50 17.45 6.65 33.78
C ALA A 50 18.86 7.18 34.07
N ARG A 51 19.53 6.67 35.11
CA ARG A 51 20.93 7.03 35.44
C ARG A 51 21.91 6.58 34.35
N ALA A 52 21.76 5.37 33.82
CA ALA A 52 22.60 4.85 32.73
C ALA A 52 22.40 5.68 31.45
N LYS A 53 21.16 6.06 31.14
CA LYS A 53 20.84 6.87 29.97
C LYS A 53 21.39 8.29 30.08
N LEU A 54 21.28 8.89 31.27
CA LEU A 54 21.89 10.17 31.58
C LEU A 54 23.41 10.14 31.34
N ALA A 55 24.10 9.11 31.84
CA ALA A 55 25.54 8.97 31.66
C ALA A 55 25.93 8.86 30.18
N GLN A 56 25.17 8.10 29.39
CA GLN A 56 25.37 7.99 27.94
C GLN A 56 25.20 9.35 27.24
N LEU A 57 24.14 10.08 27.55
CA LEU A 57 23.83 11.37 26.91
C LEU A 57 24.88 12.43 27.26
N VAL A 58 25.32 12.48 28.52
CA VAL A 58 26.38 13.40 28.93
C VAL A 58 27.70 13.09 28.22
N ALA A 59 28.07 11.80 28.12
CA ALA A 59 29.29 11.40 27.42
C ALA A 59 29.26 11.84 25.94
N GLN A 60 28.12 11.65 25.28
CA GLN A 60 27.92 12.05 23.89
C GLN A 60 28.02 13.58 23.71
N GLN A 61 27.43 14.37 24.61
CA GLN A 61 27.50 15.84 24.50
C GLN A 61 28.89 16.41 24.76
N LEU A 62 29.67 15.77 25.65
CA LEU A 62 31.08 16.12 25.86
C LEU A 62 31.92 15.82 24.61
N GLU A 63 31.66 14.70 23.92
CA GLU A 63 32.29 14.36 22.64
C GLU A 63 31.91 15.35 21.53
N ASP A 64 30.66 15.80 21.52
CA ASP A 64 30.15 16.84 20.62
C ASP A 64 30.70 18.25 20.94
N GLY A 65 31.57 18.39 21.94
CA GLY A 65 32.27 19.63 22.25
C GLY A 65 31.50 20.62 23.13
N TYR A 66 30.44 20.17 23.81
CA TYR A 66 29.82 20.94 24.88
C TYR A 66 30.68 20.93 26.14
N ARG A 67 30.66 22.03 26.90
CA ARG A 67 31.36 22.15 28.18
C ARG A 67 30.35 22.36 29.30
N GLU A 68 30.53 21.62 30.38
CA GLU A 68 29.69 21.75 31.56
C GLU A 68 29.93 23.10 32.24
N THR A 69 28.84 23.79 32.58
CA THR A 69 28.85 25.08 33.29
C THR A 69 28.16 24.89 34.64
N SER A 70 28.77 25.40 35.72
CA SER A 70 28.29 25.16 37.09
C SER A 70 27.06 25.99 37.46
N ALA A 71 26.02 25.26 37.89
CA ALA A 71 24.82 25.62 38.69
C ALA A 71 23.88 26.73 38.18
N ALA A 72 22.61 26.36 38.01
CA ALA A 72 21.49 27.29 37.81
C ALA A 72 21.30 28.19 39.05
N GLU A 73 20.98 29.47 38.85
CA GLU A 73 20.72 30.42 39.94
C GLU A 73 19.41 30.06 40.68
N GLU A 74 19.42 30.22 42.01
CA GLU A 74 18.32 29.86 42.93
C GLU A 74 16.94 30.46 42.56
N SER A 75 16.87 31.54 41.77
CA SER A 75 15.60 32.15 41.37
C SER A 75 14.79 31.31 40.37
N ASP A 76 15.45 30.44 39.60
CA ASP A 76 14.77 29.52 38.67
C ASP A 76 14.21 28.28 39.39
N LEU A 77 14.68 28.02 40.62
CA LEU A 77 14.19 26.91 41.45
C LEU A 77 12.87 27.25 42.17
N ASP A 78 12.63 28.51 42.52
CA ASP A 78 11.40 28.98 43.20
C ASP A 78 10.16 28.94 42.30
N GLU A 79 10.30 29.21 41.00
CA GLU A 79 9.19 29.02 40.03
C GLU A 79 8.90 27.54 39.77
N ILE A 80 9.90 26.68 39.89
CA ILE A 80 9.77 25.23 39.66
C ILE A 80 9.26 24.51 40.93
N GLU A 81 9.63 24.93 42.14
CA GLU A 81 9.07 24.39 43.39
C GLU A 81 7.57 24.69 43.52
N LYS A 82 7.08 25.81 42.98
CA LYS A 82 5.63 26.09 42.87
C LYS A 82 4.90 25.17 41.89
N VAL A 83 5.59 24.64 40.88
CA VAL A 83 5.05 23.65 39.95
C VAL A 83 5.11 22.24 40.55
N LEU A 84 6.05 21.99 41.48
CA LEU A 84 6.31 20.67 42.07
C LEU A 84 5.73 20.45 43.48
N ALA A 85 5.13 21.46 44.11
CA ALA A 85 4.46 21.32 45.41
C ALA A 85 3.11 20.58 45.29
N PHE A 86 3.16 19.25 45.16
CA PHE A 86 2.03 18.35 45.38
C PHE A 86 2.28 17.56 46.67
N ASP A 87 2.04 18.21 47.81
CA ASP A 87 2.06 17.53 49.12
C ASP A 87 0.61 17.31 49.59
N GLY A 88 0.09 16.15 49.23
CA GLY A 88 -1.23 15.69 49.60
C GLY A 88 -1.40 14.24 49.19
N ALA A 89 -1.70 13.37 50.16
CA ALA A 89 -2.02 11.97 49.95
C ALA A 89 -2.95 11.77 48.73
N PRO A 90 -2.82 10.64 47.99
CA PRO A 90 -3.55 10.44 46.73
C PRO A 90 -5.06 10.65 46.97
N PRO A 91 -5.73 11.57 46.23
CA PRO A 91 -7.17 11.64 46.27
C PRO A 91 -7.75 10.33 45.70
N PRO A 92 -8.88 9.85 46.22
CA PRO A 92 -9.51 8.65 45.69
C PRO A 92 -9.97 8.91 44.25
N ASP A 93 -9.51 8.07 43.31
CA ASP A 93 -9.94 7.99 41.90
C ASP A 93 -10.33 9.33 41.24
N GLU A 94 -9.35 10.21 41.03
CA GLU A 94 -9.53 11.30 40.08
C GLU A 94 -9.21 10.76 38.66
N PRO A 95 -10.15 10.83 37.71
CA PRO A 95 -9.96 10.26 36.37
C PRO A 95 -8.80 10.97 35.66
N PRO A 96 -8.05 10.27 34.78
CA PRO A 96 -6.97 10.87 34.02
C PRO A 96 -7.45 12.13 33.28
N PRO A 97 -6.58 13.14 33.06
CA PRO A 97 -6.96 14.37 32.36
C PRO A 97 -7.65 14.01 31.04
N PRO A 98 -8.75 14.69 30.67
CA PRO A 98 -9.52 14.31 29.49
C PRO A 98 -8.59 14.33 28.27
N LYS A 99 -8.59 13.23 27.51
CA LYS A 99 -7.92 13.18 26.20
C LYS A 99 -8.36 14.42 25.42
N PRO A 100 -7.46 15.13 24.71
CA PRO A 100 -7.85 16.25 23.86
C PRO A 100 -9.02 15.80 22.98
N THR A 101 -10.15 16.47 23.13
CA THR A 101 -11.40 16.09 22.45
C THR A 101 -11.35 16.68 21.06
N PHE A 102 -10.82 15.91 20.11
CA PHE A 102 -10.78 16.32 18.72
C PHE A 102 -12.19 16.28 18.13
N VAL A 103 -12.57 17.33 17.42
CA VAL A 103 -13.85 17.38 16.71
C VAL A 103 -13.69 16.67 15.38
N PHE A 104 -14.40 15.55 15.22
CA PHE A 104 -14.60 14.90 13.94
C PHE A 104 -15.95 15.30 13.37
N ALA A 105 -15.96 16.30 12.49
CA ALA A 105 -17.17 16.83 11.91
C ALA A 105 -17.57 16.10 10.62
N ARG A 106 -18.84 15.75 10.47
CA ARG A 106 -19.40 15.08 9.28
C ARG A 106 -20.58 15.84 8.73
N SER A 107 -20.64 15.97 7.41
CA SER A 107 -21.78 16.51 6.68
C SER A 107 -22.04 15.62 5.47
N PRO A 108 -22.90 14.59 5.61
CA PRO A 108 -23.17 13.64 4.53
C PRO A 108 -23.61 14.31 3.21
N GLU A 109 -24.29 15.44 3.29
CA GLU A 109 -24.72 16.22 2.13
C GLU A 109 -23.53 16.83 1.36
N LEU A 110 -22.64 17.54 2.07
CA LEU A 110 -21.45 18.14 1.45
C LEU A 110 -20.46 17.06 0.98
N GLU A 111 -20.33 15.98 1.75
CA GLU A 111 -19.54 14.81 1.38
C GLU A 111 -20.05 14.18 0.08
N LEU A 112 -21.38 14.03 -0.07
CA LEU A 112 -21.99 13.53 -1.30
C LEU A 112 -21.73 14.47 -2.48
N GLN A 113 -21.83 15.79 -2.29
CA GLN A 113 -21.52 16.77 -3.34
C GLN A 113 -20.06 16.65 -3.82
N CYS A 114 -19.11 16.50 -2.90
CA CYS A 114 -17.70 16.25 -3.22
C CYS A 114 -17.52 14.98 -4.07
N ARG A 115 -18.25 13.91 -3.74
CA ARG A 115 -18.17 12.62 -4.47
C ARG A 115 -18.86 12.63 -5.82
N LEU A 116 -19.92 13.42 -5.99
CA LEU A 116 -20.63 13.57 -7.27
C LEU A 116 -19.86 14.42 -8.27
N SER A 117 -19.05 15.36 -7.78
CA SER A 117 -18.21 16.25 -8.59
C SER A 117 -16.75 16.20 -8.12
N PRO A 118 -16.04 15.06 -8.29
CA PRO A 118 -14.71 14.87 -7.72
C PRO A 118 -13.69 15.87 -8.27
N ASP A 119 -13.80 16.26 -9.53
CA ASP A 119 -12.85 17.16 -10.19
C ASP A 119 -13.21 18.65 -10.04
N ASP A 120 -14.47 18.97 -9.69
CA ASP A 120 -14.90 20.34 -9.46
C ASP A 120 -14.38 20.82 -8.10
N ARG A 121 -13.68 21.95 -8.09
CA ARG A 121 -13.12 22.54 -6.87
C ARG A 121 -14.19 23.04 -5.90
N GLY A 122 -15.33 23.54 -6.40
CA GLY A 122 -16.34 24.25 -5.59
C GLY A 122 -16.85 23.47 -4.38
N PRO A 123 -17.37 22.24 -4.56
CA PRO A 123 -17.88 21.42 -3.45
C PRO A 123 -16.85 21.17 -2.33
N TRP A 124 -15.58 20.94 -2.70
CA TRP A 124 -14.51 20.67 -1.74
C TRP A 124 -14.08 21.91 -0.96
N GLU A 125 -14.17 23.10 -1.57
CA GLU A 125 -13.94 24.37 -0.85
C GLU A 125 -15.04 24.61 0.19
N ILE A 126 -16.30 24.42 -0.21
CA ILE A 126 -17.44 24.56 0.71
C ILE A 126 -17.29 23.57 1.87
N TYR A 127 -16.91 22.31 1.60
CA TYR A 127 -16.70 21.33 2.66
C TYR A 127 -15.51 21.68 3.57
N SER A 128 -14.40 22.13 2.99
CA SER A 128 -13.21 22.58 3.72
C SER A 128 -13.50 23.77 4.64
N ASP A 129 -14.22 24.79 4.15
CA ASP A 129 -14.62 25.96 4.93
C ASP A 129 -15.62 25.59 6.03
N TRP A 130 -16.56 24.68 5.72
CA TRP A 130 -17.49 24.15 6.71
C TRP A 130 -16.75 23.43 7.84
N LEU A 131 -15.78 22.57 7.53
CA LEU A 131 -14.94 21.88 8.52
C LEU A 131 -14.14 22.85 9.39
N ILE A 132 -13.57 23.91 8.79
CA ILE A 132 -12.90 24.99 9.55
C ILE A 132 -13.88 25.63 10.53
N GLY A 133 -15.10 25.91 10.09
CA GLY A 133 -16.17 26.45 10.95
C GLY A 133 -16.58 25.51 12.10
N GLN A 134 -16.39 24.19 11.95
CA GLN A 134 -16.62 23.20 13.00
C GLN A 134 -15.39 22.97 13.90
N GLY A 135 -14.25 23.61 13.62
CA GLY A 135 -12.99 23.38 14.33
C GLY A 135 -12.33 22.04 14.00
N ASP A 136 -12.67 21.43 12.87
CA ASP A 136 -12.05 20.19 12.41
C ASP A 136 -10.78 20.48 11.60
N VAL A 137 -9.64 19.95 12.07
CA VAL A 137 -8.31 20.19 11.51
C VAL A 137 -8.20 19.79 10.04
N ARG A 138 -9.04 18.87 9.55
CA ARG A 138 -9.06 18.45 8.14
C ARG A 138 -9.43 19.60 7.22
N GLY A 139 -10.23 20.56 7.69
CA GLY A 139 -10.58 21.75 6.92
C GLY A 139 -9.37 22.65 6.65
N GLU A 140 -8.57 22.91 7.69
CA GLU A 140 -7.31 23.68 7.57
C GLU A 140 -6.28 22.92 6.74
N LEU A 141 -6.13 21.61 6.97
CA LEU A 141 -5.24 20.75 6.20
C LEU A 141 -5.57 20.81 4.70
N ALA A 142 -6.86 20.70 4.36
CA ALA A 142 -7.31 20.78 2.98
C ALA A 142 -7.01 22.14 2.36
N ALA A 143 -7.22 23.24 3.10
CA ALA A 143 -6.89 24.57 2.64
C ALA A 143 -5.38 24.77 2.43
N LEU A 144 -4.52 24.25 3.31
CA LEU A 144 -3.06 24.34 3.16
C LEU A 144 -2.58 23.58 1.93
N ARG A 145 -3.02 22.31 1.76
CA ARG A 145 -2.67 21.48 0.60
C ARG A 145 -3.16 22.09 -0.71
N ARG A 146 -4.41 22.57 -0.75
CA ARG A 146 -5.00 23.21 -1.94
C ARG A 146 -4.25 24.48 -2.36
N ASN A 147 -3.64 25.18 -1.41
CA ASN A 147 -2.81 26.36 -1.67
C ASN A 147 -1.30 26.03 -1.83
N HIS A 148 -0.94 24.76 -2.02
CA HIS A 148 0.44 24.28 -2.19
C HIS A 148 1.38 24.64 -1.02
N LYS A 149 0.83 24.75 0.20
CA LYS A 149 1.60 25.01 1.43
C LYS A 149 2.01 23.70 2.10
N ASP A 150 2.70 22.84 1.37
CA ASP A 150 2.97 21.46 1.80
C ASP A 150 3.78 21.35 3.10
N ARG A 151 4.70 22.29 3.34
CA ARG A 151 5.48 22.32 4.59
C ARG A 151 4.59 22.60 5.81
N ASP A 152 3.64 23.52 5.67
CA ASP A 152 2.72 23.87 6.75
C ASP A 152 1.70 22.75 6.95
N ALA A 153 1.22 22.13 5.86
CA ALA A 153 0.35 20.97 5.92
C ALA A 153 1.02 19.78 6.63
N ASN A 154 2.28 19.47 6.31
CA ASN A 154 3.03 18.41 6.98
C ASN A 154 3.23 18.72 8.48
N ARG A 155 3.53 19.98 8.82
CA ARG A 155 3.62 20.40 10.23
C ARG A 155 2.28 20.23 10.95
N LEU A 156 1.17 20.59 10.30
CA LEU A 156 -0.17 20.43 10.86
C LEU A 156 -0.51 18.95 11.07
N ILE A 157 -0.15 18.06 10.12
CA ILE A 157 -0.29 16.62 10.28
C ILE A 157 0.49 16.12 11.50
N ALA A 158 1.76 16.50 11.65
CA ALA A 158 2.58 16.09 12.80
C ALA A 158 2.01 16.61 14.13
N MET A 159 1.48 17.83 14.16
CA MET A 159 0.89 18.43 15.37
C MET A 159 -0.47 17.82 15.74
N HIS A 160 -1.28 17.41 14.76
CA HIS A 160 -2.63 16.90 14.94
C HIS A 160 -2.78 15.45 14.53
N HIS A 161 -1.69 14.70 14.65
CA HIS A 161 -1.60 13.32 14.20
C HIS A 161 -2.70 12.45 14.81
N ALA A 162 -2.89 12.49 16.14
CA ALA A 162 -3.95 11.73 16.83
C ALA A 162 -5.37 12.12 16.38
N ALA A 163 -5.59 13.37 15.96
CA ALA A 163 -6.88 13.84 15.45
C ALA A 163 -7.18 13.34 14.04
N LEU A 164 -6.13 13.14 13.24
CA LEU A 164 -6.22 12.78 11.82
C LEU A 164 -6.20 11.27 11.60
N PHE A 165 -5.29 10.58 12.30
CA PHE A 165 -4.97 9.17 12.13
C PHE A 165 -5.39 8.31 13.33
N GLY A 166 -5.83 8.91 14.44
CA GLY A 166 -6.11 8.18 15.67
C GLY A 166 -4.83 7.64 16.31
N ASP A 167 -4.88 6.39 16.79
CA ASP A 167 -3.74 5.73 17.43
C ASP A 167 -2.76 5.09 16.44
N LEU A 168 -2.98 5.23 15.12
CA LEU A 168 -2.05 4.74 14.09
C LEU A 168 -0.76 5.53 14.12
N ALA A 169 0.40 4.89 14.18
CA ALA A 169 1.68 5.59 14.03
C ALA A 169 1.93 6.02 12.58
N VAL A 170 2.04 7.32 12.34
CA VAL A 170 2.54 7.96 11.12
C VAL A 170 3.73 8.82 11.54
N ASP A 171 4.94 8.35 11.29
CA ASP A 171 6.18 9.09 11.53
C ASP A 171 7.18 8.80 10.40
N ASP A 172 7.76 9.89 9.89
CA ASP A 172 8.49 10.11 8.63
C ASP A 172 9.67 9.11 8.41
N GLY A 173 9.35 7.83 8.17
CA GLY A 173 10.34 6.77 7.96
C GLY A 173 10.05 5.41 8.62
N LYS A 174 8.93 5.25 9.34
CA LYS A 174 8.43 3.96 9.85
C LYS A 174 6.93 3.81 9.61
N ASP A 175 6.47 4.32 8.47
CA ASP A 175 5.05 4.52 8.20
C ASP A 175 4.31 3.25 7.81
N ILE A 176 3.12 3.09 8.37
CA ILE A 176 2.16 2.09 7.93
C ILE A 176 1.41 2.56 6.68
N ALA A 177 1.18 3.87 6.53
CA ALA A 177 0.54 4.46 5.36
C ALA A 177 1.53 5.36 4.59
N THR A 178 1.92 4.97 3.38
CA THR A 178 2.85 5.69 2.51
C THR A 178 2.17 6.12 1.21
N GLU A 179 2.88 6.87 0.36
CA GLU A 179 2.41 7.24 -0.99
C GLU A 179 1.02 7.90 -1.02
N LEU A 180 0.82 8.85 -0.11
CA LEU A 180 -0.44 9.53 0.08
C LEU A 180 -0.83 10.37 -1.15
N SER A 181 -2.00 10.08 -1.71
CA SER A 181 -2.58 10.76 -2.85
C SER A 181 -3.70 11.71 -2.42
N TRP A 182 -3.62 12.97 -2.83
CA TRP A 182 -4.53 14.03 -2.40
C TRP A 182 -5.36 14.58 -3.56
N ARG A 183 -6.63 14.90 -3.31
CA ARG A 183 -7.50 15.63 -4.24
C ARG A 183 -8.16 16.78 -3.49
N HIS A 184 -8.03 18.00 -4.02
CA HIS A 184 -8.56 19.23 -3.42
C HIS A 184 -8.22 19.42 -1.93
N GLY A 185 -7.10 18.84 -1.48
CA GLY A 185 -6.61 18.89 -0.12
C GLY A 185 -7.06 17.75 0.81
N PHE A 186 -7.88 16.81 0.32
CA PHE A 186 -8.32 15.63 1.07
C PHE A 186 -7.61 14.37 0.58
N LEU A 187 -7.36 13.43 1.50
CA LEU A 187 -6.73 12.16 1.17
C LEU A 187 -7.71 11.29 0.37
N THR A 188 -7.26 10.81 -0.78
CA THR A 188 -8.05 9.96 -1.71
C THR A 188 -7.41 8.62 -1.99
N GLY A 189 -6.11 8.48 -1.73
CA GLY A 189 -5.46 7.18 -1.81
C GLY A 189 -4.25 7.09 -0.91
N ALA A 190 -3.92 5.87 -0.53
CA ALA A 190 -2.75 5.56 0.27
C ALA A 190 -2.26 4.16 -0.08
N ARG A 191 -0.97 3.94 0.11
CA ARG A 191 -0.40 2.61 0.24
C ARG A 191 -0.34 2.26 1.72
N ILE A 192 -0.77 1.07 2.11
CA ILE A 192 -0.68 0.57 3.47
C ILE A 192 0.26 -0.64 3.49
N LYS A 193 1.34 -0.58 4.27
CA LYS A 193 2.30 -1.68 4.44
C LYS A 193 2.81 -1.70 5.87
N VAL A 194 3.19 -2.87 6.39
CA VAL A 194 3.92 -2.97 7.66
C VAL A 194 5.41 -3.06 7.37
N ASN A 195 6.23 -2.38 8.18
CA ASN A 195 7.69 -2.40 8.00
C ASN A 195 8.30 -3.73 8.42
N ASP A 196 7.71 -4.38 9.42
CA ASP A 196 8.07 -5.72 9.86
C ASP A 196 6.78 -6.55 9.92
N PRO A 197 6.45 -7.28 8.83
CA PRO A 197 5.26 -8.12 8.78
C PRO A 197 5.27 -9.29 9.80
N ASP A 198 6.41 -9.60 10.42
CA ASP A 198 6.53 -10.65 11.44
C ASP A 198 6.48 -10.10 12.89
N ALA A 199 6.36 -8.78 13.04
CA ALA A 199 6.20 -8.17 14.35
C ALA A 199 4.87 -8.64 14.99
N GLN A 200 4.97 -9.32 16.14
CA GLN A 200 3.83 -9.96 16.82
C GLN A 200 2.82 -9.00 17.46
N ASP A 201 3.05 -7.70 17.40
CA ASP A 201 2.31 -6.74 18.22
C ASP A 201 0.93 -6.38 17.66
N THR A 202 0.72 -6.42 16.33
CA THR A 202 -0.58 -6.06 15.70
C THR A 202 -0.68 -6.64 14.28
N SER A 203 -1.81 -7.27 13.96
CA SER A 203 -2.08 -7.83 12.63
C SER A 203 -2.33 -6.75 11.57
N PHE A 204 -2.01 -7.04 10.31
CA PHE A 204 -2.20 -6.10 9.20
C PHE A 204 -3.65 -5.62 9.02
N ASP A 205 -4.62 -6.51 9.21
CA ASP A 205 -6.04 -6.15 9.11
C ASP A 205 -6.48 -5.19 10.22
N ALA A 206 -5.88 -5.24 11.40
CA ALA A 206 -6.13 -4.29 12.48
C ALA A 206 -5.63 -2.89 12.12
N TYR A 207 -4.47 -2.80 11.47
CA TYR A 207 -3.95 -1.54 10.94
C TYR A 207 -4.84 -0.97 9.83
N VAL A 208 -5.27 -1.81 8.88
CA VAL A 208 -6.19 -1.38 7.82
C VAL A 208 -7.52 -0.92 8.41
N ARG A 209 -8.07 -1.63 9.39
CA ARG A 209 -9.30 -1.23 10.11
C ARG A 209 -9.14 0.13 10.79
N ALA A 210 -8.03 0.33 11.50
CA ALA A 210 -7.74 1.59 12.17
C ALA A 210 -7.56 2.74 11.17
N PHE A 211 -6.86 2.50 10.06
CA PHE A 211 -6.71 3.48 8.98
C PHE A 211 -8.06 3.86 8.38
N MET A 212 -8.89 2.89 8.02
CA MET A 212 -10.21 3.15 7.44
C MET A 212 -11.15 3.85 8.42
N ALA A 213 -11.01 3.63 9.73
CA ALA A 213 -11.76 4.34 10.76
C ALA A 213 -11.24 5.76 11.04
N SER A 214 -10.06 6.11 10.54
CA SER A 214 -9.44 7.40 10.84
C SER A 214 -10.15 8.57 10.14
N PRO A 215 -10.23 9.75 10.77
CA PRO A 215 -10.84 10.93 10.17
C PRO A 215 -10.30 11.33 8.81
N ILE A 216 -9.00 11.13 8.58
CA ILE A 216 -8.33 11.50 7.33
C ILE A 216 -8.71 10.59 6.17
N ALA A 217 -9.10 9.33 6.44
CA ALA A 217 -9.45 8.35 5.41
C ALA A 217 -10.85 8.54 4.82
N GLN A 218 -11.60 9.56 5.26
CA GLN A 218 -13.00 9.77 4.87
C GLN A 218 -13.25 9.73 3.35
N PHE A 219 -12.34 10.28 2.53
CA PHE A 219 -12.46 10.32 1.07
C PHE A 219 -11.55 9.33 0.34
N VAL A 220 -10.94 8.39 1.06
CA VAL A 220 -10.14 7.34 0.44
C VAL A 220 -11.00 6.53 -0.51
N GLU A 221 -10.51 6.40 -1.73
CA GLU A 221 -11.13 5.61 -2.80
C GLU A 221 -10.11 4.66 -3.46
N ARG A 222 -8.81 4.78 -3.16
CA ARG A 222 -7.76 3.91 -3.72
C ARG A 222 -6.84 3.41 -2.62
N LEU A 223 -6.62 2.10 -2.56
CA LEU A 223 -5.67 1.50 -1.63
C LEU A 223 -4.76 0.52 -2.35
N GLN A 224 -3.47 0.62 -2.04
CA GLN A 224 -2.49 -0.42 -2.30
C GLN A 224 -2.08 -1.05 -0.98
N LEU A 225 -2.15 -2.37 -0.89
CA LEU A 225 -1.91 -3.13 0.33
C LEU A 225 -0.67 -3.98 0.13
N GLY A 226 0.30 -3.84 1.04
CA GLY A 226 1.47 -4.70 1.11
C GLY A 226 1.16 -6.07 1.71
N LEU A 227 2.22 -6.81 2.03
CA LEU A 227 2.13 -8.10 2.73
C LEU A 227 1.41 -7.94 4.08
N ALA A 228 0.52 -8.89 4.36
CA ALA A 228 -0.14 -9.00 5.66
C ALA A 228 0.80 -9.65 6.70
N VAL A 229 1.59 -10.63 6.27
CA VAL A 229 2.63 -11.33 7.04
C VAL A 229 3.70 -11.85 6.06
N SER A 230 4.94 -12.08 6.51
CA SER A 230 6.05 -12.48 5.62
C SER A 230 5.97 -13.95 5.20
N SER A 231 5.34 -14.78 6.02
CA SER A 231 5.15 -16.21 5.84
C SER A 231 3.68 -16.56 5.97
N ASP A 232 3.19 -17.45 5.12
CA ASP A 232 1.77 -17.86 5.07
C ASP A 232 0.81 -16.66 4.95
N ASN A 233 1.11 -15.75 4.01
CA ASN A 233 0.33 -14.53 3.79
C ASN A 233 -1.17 -14.83 3.55
N ASP A 234 -2.04 -14.02 4.15
CA ASP A 234 -3.50 -14.11 3.97
C ASP A 234 -4.11 -12.71 3.98
N TRP A 235 -4.64 -12.27 2.85
CA TRP A 235 -5.36 -10.99 2.77
C TRP A 235 -6.84 -11.11 3.14
N GLY A 236 -7.37 -12.31 3.41
CA GLY A 236 -8.77 -12.53 3.80
C GLY A 236 -9.23 -11.66 4.97
N PRO A 237 -8.52 -11.64 6.12
CA PRO A 237 -8.83 -10.75 7.23
C PRO A 237 -8.82 -9.28 6.82
N THR A 238 -7.91 -8.90 5.93
CA THR A 238 -7.78 -7.53 5.42
C THR A 238 -8.96 -7.12 4.54
N VAL A 239 -9.40 -7.98 3.62
CA VAL A 239 -10.60 -7.74 2.81
C VAL A 239 -11.83 -7.63 3.69
N ARG A 240 -11.98 -8.47 4.72
CA ARG A 240 -13.09 -8.37 5.70
C ARG A 240 -13.04 -7.07 6.51
N ALA A 241 -11.85 -6.61 6.90
CA ALA A 241 -11.67 -5.33 7.58
C ALA A 241 -12.09 -4.15 6.67
N LEU A 242 -11.71 -4.19 5.39
CA LEU A 242 -12.16 -3.21 4.40
C LEU A 242 -13.67 -3.27 4.18
N ALA A 243 -14.25 -4.45 4.01
CA ALA A 243 -15.68 -4.64 3.76
C ALA A 243 -16.54 -4.13 4.93
N ALA A 244 -16.03 -4.18 6.16
CA ALA A 244 -16.71 -3.67 7.36
C ALA A 244 -16.62 -2.14 7.54
N SER A 245 -15.83 -1.43 6.72
CA SER A 245 -15.67 0.02 6.80
C SER A 245 -16.85 0.76 6.18
N GLU A 246 -17.23 1.91 6.77
CA GLU A 246 -18.22 2.83 6.18
C GLU A 246 -17.78 3.39 4.80
N GLN A 247 -16.47 3.34 4.52
CA GLN A 247 -15.88 3.82 3.28
C GLN A 247 -15.83 2.75 2.18
N ALA A 248 -16.14 1.48 2.50
CA ALA A 248 -16.05 0.34 1.55
C ALA A 248 -16.78 0.63 0.23
N ALA A 249 -18.00 1.16 0.33
CA ALA A 249 -18.85 1.44 -0.83
C ALA A 249 -18.32 2.54 -1.76
N PHE A 250 -17.28 3.27 -1.35
CA PHE A 250 -16.66 4.35 -2.12
C PHE A 250 -15.28 3.97 -2.67
N LEU A 251 -14.74 2.80 -2.31
CA LEU A 251 -13.50 2.30 -2.89
C LEU A 251 -13.70 2.03 -4.39
N ARG A 252 -12.77 2.55 -5.17
CA ARG A 252 -12.67 2.42 -6.63
C ARG A 252 -11.48 1.59 -7.07
N GLU A 253 -10.45 1.49 -6.23
CA GLU A 253 -9.25 0.74 -6.55
C GLU A 253 -8.70 0.01 -5.32
N LEU A 254 -8.46 -1.29 -5.50
CA LEU A 254 -7.77 -2.14 -4.54
C LEU A 254 -6.64 -2.87 -5.27
N ARG A 255 -5.43 -2.73 -4.74
CA ARG A 255 -4.26 -3.49 -5.19
C ARG A 255 -3.67 -4.24 -4.01
N PHE A 256 -3.40 -5.52 -4.21
CA PHE A 256 -2.70 -6.38 -3.27
C PHE A 256 -1.37 -6.70 -3.92
N ASP A 257 -0.33 -6.01 -3.49
CA ASP A 257 0.94 -5.97 -4.21
C ASP A 257 2.13 -5.91 -3.25
N VAL A 258 3.15 -6.70 -3.58
CA VAL A 258 4.42 -6.79 -2.87
C VAL A 258 5.44 -6.02 -3.70
N GLU A 259 5.71 -4.77 -3.32
CA GLU A 259 6.83 -4.03 -3.92
C GLU A 259 8.04 -4.21 -2.98
N THR A 260 8.89 -5.20 -3.30
CA THR A 260 10.34 -5.34 -2.99
C THR A 260 10.79 -6.76 -3.35
N GLU A 261 12.12 -6.99 -3.33
CA GLU A 261 13.00 -8.18 -3.53
C GLU A 261 12.51 -9.58 -3.07
N TRP A 262 11.25 -9.73 -2.67
CA TRP A 262 10.63 -10.98 -2.24
C TRP A 262 10.04 -11.70 -3.44
N GLU A 263 10.44 -12.95 -3.62
CA GLU A 263 9.85 -13.84 -4.61
C GLU A 263 8.33 -13.93 -4.40
N ILE A 264 7.59 -13.51 -5.43
CA ILE A 264 6.12 -13.60 -5.47
C ILE A 264 5.63 -15.02 -5.11
N SER A 265 6.43 -16.05 -5.41
CA SER A 265 6.14 -17.47 -5.15
C SER A 265 5.87 -17.84 -3.68
N TRP A 266 6.25 -17.00 -2.71
CA TRP A 266 6.01 -17.19 -1.28
C TRP A 266 4.82 -16.38 -0.75
N THR A 267 4.17 -15.63 -1.62
CA THR A 267 3.04 -14.77 -1.26
C THR A 267 1.73 -15.49 -1.54
N ALA A 268 1.16 -16.13 -0.51
CA ALA A 268 -0.16 -16.71 -0.60
C ALA A 268 -1.25 -15.64 -0.66
N LEU A 269 -2.28 -15.85 -1.47
CA LEU A 269 -3.42 -14.93 -1.58
C LEU A 269 -4.33 -15.01 -0.33
N GLY A 270 -4.52 -16.23 0.16
CA GLY A 270 -5.46 -16.54 1.24
C GLY A 270 -6.91 -16.73 0.76
N SER A 271 -7.87 -16.61 1.68
CA SER A 271 -9.31 -16.82 1.40
C SER A 271 -10.08 -15.52 1.49
N LEU A 272 -10.47 -15.01 0.32
CA LEU A 272 -11.09 -13.71 0.14
C LEU A 272 -12.61 -13.84 -0.01
N ASP A 273 -13.34 -12.95 0.67
CA ASP A 273 -14.80 -12.88 0.68
C ASP A 273 -15.29 -11.43 0.87
N GLY A 274 -16.59 -11.20 0.72
CA GLY A 274 -17.20 -9.90 1.02
C GLY A 274 -17.15 -8.86 -0.10
N TRP A 275 -16.91 -9.26 -1.36
CA TRP A 275 -16.80 -8.35 -2.51
C TRP A 275 -18.02 -7.46 -2.76
N VAL A 276 -19.21 -7.88 -2.34
CA VAL A 276 -20.46 -7.11 -2.41
C VAL A 276 -20.37 -5.75 -1.70
N ALA A 277 -19.42 -5.58 -0.75
CA ALA A 277 -19.18 -4.32 -0.06
C ALA A 277 -18.55 -3.24 -0.94
N PHE A 278 -18.04 -3.59 -2.14
CA PHE A 278 -17.33 -2.68 -3.04
C PHE A 278 -18.06 -2.45 -4.38
N PRO A 279 -19.33 -1.99 -4.39
CA PRO A 279 -20.14 -1.85 -5.60
C PRO A 279 -19.59 -0.84 -6.62
N ARG A 280 -18.65 0.02 -6.21
CA ARG A 280 -18.01 1.06 -7.05
C ARG A 280 -16.57 0.73 -7.41
N LEU A 281 -16.07 -0.47 -7.06
CA LEU A 281 -14.72 -0.87 -7.41
C LEU A 281 -14.57 -0.93 -8.93
N GLU A 282 -13.60 -0.19 -9.46
CA GLU A 282 -13.28 -0.08 -10.89
C GLU A 282 -12.01 -0.86 -11.22
N VAL A 283 -11.06 -0.98 -10.28
CA VAL A 283 -9.78 -1.67 -10.45
C VAL A 283 -9.54 -2.62 -9.28
N LEU A 284 -9.27 -3.88 -9.60
CA LEU A 284 -8.85 -4.91 -8.64
C LEU A 284 -7.60 -5.61 -9.18
N ARG A 285 -6.53 -5.60 -8.39
CA ARG A 285 -5.26 -6.24 -8.77
C ARG A 285 -4.73 -7.11 -7.65
N PHE A 286 -4.27 -8.29 -8.02
CA PHE A 286 -3.58 -9.21 -7.13
C PHE A 286 -2.22 -9.56 -7.71
N ARG A 287 -1.20 -9.54 -6.85
CA ARG A 287 0.11 -10.13 -7.11
C ARG A 287 0.41 -11.12 -5.98
N ALA A 288 0.17 -12.40 -6.25
CA ALA A 288 0.24 -13.48 -5.26
C ALA A 288 0.70 -14.78 -5.95
N GLY A 289 1.83 -15.35 -5.52
CA GLY A 289 2.42 -16.50 -6.20
C GLY A 289 1.87 -17.84 -5.75
N ASP A 290 1.30 -17.92 -4.55
CA ASP A 290 0.60 -19.13 -4.08
C ASP A 290 -0.89 -18.86 -3.97
N GLY A 291 -1.69 -19.87 -4.32
CA GLY A 291 -3.10 -19.74 -4.67
C GLY A 291 -4.00 -19.23 -3.54
N GLY A 292 -5.30 -19.29 -3.78
CA GLY A 292 -6.28 -18.91 -2.77
C GLY A 292 -7.72 -19.17 -3.20
N MET A 293 -8.63 -18.59 -2.43
CA MET A 293 -10.05 -18.58 -2.76
C MET A 293 -10.48 -17.15 -3.02
N LEU A 294 -10.97 -16.88 -4.22
CA LEU A 294 -11.48 -15.55 -4.58
C LEU A 294 -12.92 -15.30 -4.08
N GLY A 295 -13.65 -16.34 -3.68
CA GLY A 295 -15.06 -16.21 -3.30
C GLY A 295 -15.97 -15.74 -4.45
N GLU A 296 -17.13 -15.19 -4.12
CA GLU A 296 -18.09 -14.67 -5.10
C GLU A 296 -17.76 -13.22 -5.50
N LEU A 297 -17.23 -13.04 -6.72
CA LEU A 297 -16.79 -11.74 -7.24
C LEU A 297 -17.96 -10.89 -7.77
N GLU A 298 -18.78 -10.35 -6.86
CA GLU A 298 -19.90 -9.43 -7.18
C GLU A 298 -19.43 -7.97 -7.35
N LEU A 299 -18.81 -7.67 -8.49
CA LEU A 299 -18.18 -6.36 -8.76
C LEU A 299 -18.75 -5.69 -10.03
N PRO A 300 -19.95 -5.08 -9.96
CA PRO A 300 -20.68 -4.60 -11.14
C PRO A 300 -20.07 -3.36 -11.82
N SER A 301 -19.15 -2.67 -11.14
CA SER A 301 -18.45 -1.48 -11.66
C SER A 301 -17.04 -1.76 -12.16
N LEU A 302 -16.57 -3.00 -12.04
CA LEU A 302 -15.19 -3.37 -12.32
C LEU A 302 -14.88 -3.17 -13.80
N LYS A 303 -13.77 -2.49 -14.08
CA LYS A 303 -13.24 -2.22 -15.42
C LYS A 303 -11.92 -2.94 -15.67
N VAL A 304 -11.12 -3.12 -14.61
CA VAL A 304 -9.81 -3.77 -14.68
C VAL A 304 -9.73 -4.84 -13.61
N PHE A 305 -9.42 -6.07 -14.04
CA PHE A 305 -9.06 -7.19 -13.18
C PHE A 305 -7.71 -7.74 -13.66
N GLU A 306 -6.72 -7.74 -12.78
CA GLU A 306 -5.38 -8.29 -13.06
C GLU A 306 -5.00 -9.23 -11.92
N TYR A 307 -4.57 -10.44 -12.26
CA TYR A 307 -4.07 -11.41 -11.30
C TYR A 307 -2.75 -12.00 -11.78
N GLU A 308 -1.66 -11.54 -11.17
CA GLU A 308 -0.32 -12.07 -11.30
C GLU A 308 -0.12 -13.24 -10.33
N SER A 309 0.05 -14.46 -10.86
CA SER A 309 0.24 -15.69 -10.11
C SER A 309 1.38 -16.54 -10.67
N CYS A 310 2.03 -17.33 -9.80
CA CYS A 310 2.97 -18.36 -10.24
C CYS A 310 2.25 -19.64 -10.67
N GLY A 311 0.97 -19.81 -10.35
CA GLY A 311 0.18 -20.98 -10.70
C GLY A 311 -1.29 -20.80 -10.34
N ILE A 312 -2.08 -20.20 -11.24
CA ILE A 312 -3.50 -19.98 -10.99
C ILE A 312 -4.25 -21.32 -11.02
N SER A 313 -4.98 -21.60 -9.93
CA SER A 313 -5.69 -22.85 -9.81
C SER A 313 -6.96 -22.88 -10.66
N LYS A 314 -7.46 -24.09 -10.90
CA LYS A 314 -8.77 -24.30 -11.54
C LYS A 314 -9.90 -23.58 -10.79
N LEU A 315 -9.88 -23.60 -9.45
CA LEU A 315 -10.94 -23.01 -8.62
C LEU A 315 -10.99 -21.48 -8.77
N GLU A 316 -9.81 -20.84 -8.87
CA GLU A 316 -9.72 -19.40 -9.07
C GLU A 316 -10.22 -18.99 -10.47
N ILE A 317 -9.84 -19.74 -11.51
CA ILE A 317 -10.37 -19.52 -12.86
C ILE A 317 -11.88 -19.70 -12.90
N GLU A 318 -12.42 -20.73 -12.23
CA GLU A 318 -13.87 -20.95 -12.17
C GLU A 318 -14.60 -19.81 -11.45
N ALA A 319 -14.02 -19.28 -10.37
CA ALA A 319 -14.57 -18.11 -9.66
C ALA A 319 -14.57 -16.85 -10.55
N ILE A 320 -13.46 -16.61 -11.26
CA ILE A 320 -13.33 -15.52 -12.24
C ILE A 320 -14.35 -15.67 -13.37
N ALA A 321 -14.47 -16.87 -13.94
CA ALA A 321 -15.38 -17.14 -15.05
C ALA A 321 -16.86 -17.03 -14.64
N ALA A 322 -17.20 -17.39 -13.41
CA ALA A 322 -18.56 -17.30 -12.88
C ALA A 322 -18.99 -15.86 -12.55
N ALA A 323 -18.03 -14.95 -12.41
CA ALA A 323 -18.29 -13.57 -12.05
C ALA A 323 -19.05 -12.81 -13.15
N ARG A 324 -19.84 -11.81 -12.76
CA ARG A 324 -20.62 -10.98 -13.70
C ARG A 324 -19.98 -9.61 -13.81
N TRP A 325 -19.30 -9.34 -14.91
CA TRP A 325 -18.54 -8.12 -15.09
C TRP A 325 -19.02 -7.28 -16.29
N PRO A 326 -20.19 -6.61 -16.16
CA PRO A 326 -20.82 -5.91 -17.28
C PRO A 326 -20.01 -4.72 -17.82
N LYS A 327 -19.04 -4.22 -17.04
CA LYS A 327 -18.17 -3.09 -17.40
C LYS A 327 -16.70 -3.46 -17.55
N LEU A 328 -16.34 -4.75 -17.48
CA LEU A 328 -14.93 -5.12 -17.56
C LEU A 328 -14.40 -4.83 -18.95
N GLU A 329 -13.33 -4.06 -18.98
CA GLU A 329 -12.65 -3.59 -20.18
C GLU A 329 -11.31 -4.31 -20.37
N ARG A 330 -10.65 -4.68 -19.25
CA ARG A 330 -9.36 -5.38 -19.18
C ARG A 330 -9.41 -6.55 -18.21
N LEU A 331 -9.08 -7.74 -18.71
CA LEU A 331 -8.82 -8.94 -17.93
C LEU A 331 -7.39 -9.40 -18.21
N GLU A 332 -6.57 -9.55 -17.18
CA GLU A 332 -5.22 -10.12 -17.31
C GLU A 332 -5.02 -11.19 -16.25
N LEU A 333 -4.65 -12.39 -16.69
CA LEU A 333 -4.38 -13.54 -15.85
C LEU A 333 -3.00 -14.09 -16.19
N TRP A 334 -2.14 -14.18 -15.19
CA TRP A 334 -0.87 -14.89 -15.29
C TRP A 334 -1.11 -16.32 -14.85
N LEU A 335 -1.01 -17.27 -15.78
CA LEU A 335 -1.47 -18.62 -15.54
C LEU A 335 -0.47 -19.42 -14.70
N GLY A 336 0.81 -19.13 -14.85
CA GLY A 336 1.88 -19.79 -14.14
C GLY A 336 2.24 -21.17 -14.70
N ALA A 337 2.87 -21.98 -13.86
CA ALA A 337 3.44 -23.27 -14.21
C ALA A 337 2.82 -24.42 -13.41
N ALA A 338 2.78 -25.62 -14.00
CA ALA A 338 2.06 -26.76 -13.42
C ALA A 338 2.62 -27.19 -12.05
N GLU A 339 3.94 -27.08 -11.84
CA GLU A 339 4.60 -27.38 -10.56
C GLU A 339 4.21 -26.40 -9.44
N ARG A 340 3.65 -25.25 -9.80
CA ARG A 340 3.11 -24.24 -8.88
C ARG A 340 1.59 -24.32 -8.72
N GLY A 341 0.96 -25.38 -9.23
CA GLY A 341 -0.48 -25.60 -9.11
C GLY A 341 -1.33 -24.96 -10.21
N ALA A 342 -0.70 -24.48 -11.29
CA ALA A 342 -1.41 -23.99 -12.47
C ALA A 342 -2.31 -25.07 -13.09
N ILE A 343 -3.32 -24.62 -13.83
CA ILE A 343 -4.11 -25.50 -14.69
C ILE A 343 -3.23 -26.25 -15.69
N GLY A 344 -3.44 -27.56 -15.81
CA GLY A 344 -2.73 -28.39 -16.80
C GLY A 344 -3.43 -28.51 -18.16
N THR A 345 -4.56 -27.82 -18.37
CA THR A 345 -5.30 -27.83 -19.65
C THR A 345 -6.06 -26.51 -19.81
N ILE A 346 -6.40 -26.14 -21.04
CA ILE A 346 -7.21 -24.94 -21.36
C ILE A 346 -8.69 -25.03 -20.92
N ALA A 347 -9.19 -26.19 -20.51
CA ALA A 347 -10.62 -26.43 -20.29
C ALA A 347 -11.27 -25.44 -19.29
N PRO A 348 -10.64 -25.07 -18.15
CA PRO A 348 -11.21 -24.09 -17.22
C PRO A 348 -11.37 -22.68 -17.83
N LEU A 349 -10.54 -22.31 -18.82
CA LEU A 349 -10.60 -21.00 -19.47
C LEU A 349 -11.77 -20.89 -20.46
N ARG A 350 -12.45 -21.99 -20.80
CA ARG A 350 -13.37 -21.99 -21.95
C ARG A 350 -14.55 -21.05 -21.78
N GLN A 351 -15.07 -20.89 -20.56
CA GLN A 351 -16.15 -19.94 -20.28
C GLN A 351 -15.71 -18.48 -20.49
N ILE A 352 -14.47 -18.15 -20.14
CA ILE A 352 -13.87 -16.83 -20.39
C ILE A 352 -13.72 -16.62 -21.91
N LEU A 353 -13.20 -17.63 -22.62
CA LEU A 353 -13.05 -17.60 -24.09
C LEU A 353 -14.41 -17.55 -24.84
N ASP A 354 -15.48 -18.07 -24.24
CA ASP A 354 -16.84 -17.91 -24.77
C ASP A 354 -17.41 -16.48 -24.55
N GLY A 355 -16.71 -15.63 -23.78
CA GLY A 355 -17.10 -14.24 -23.51
C GLY A 355 -18.33 -14.10 -22.61
N VAL A 356 -18.68 -15.16 -21.86
CA VAL A 356 -19.87 -15.16 -21.00
C VAL A 356 -19.69 -14.15 -19.88
N GLY A 357 -20.55 -13.13 -19.83
CA GLY A 357 -20.49 -12.09 -18.78
C GLY A 357 -19.47 -10.97 -19.04
N LEU A 358 -18.86 -10.92 -20.23
CA LEU A 358 -17.77 -10.02 -20.60
C LEU A 358 -18.11 -9.07 -21.78
N PRO A 359 -19.26 -8.36 -21.77
CA PRO A 359 -19.74 -7.63 -22.95
C PRO A 359 -18.91 -6.41 -23.34
N ALA A 360 -18.11 -5.85 -22.42
CA ALA A 360 -17.27 -4.66 -22.63
C ALA A 360 -15.78 -4.98 -22.81
N LEU A 361 -15.41 -6.26 -22.72
CA LEU A 361 -14.02 -6.69 -22.65
C LEU A 361 -13.33 -6.52 -24.00
N HIS A 362 -12.28 -5.71 -24.03
CA HIS A 362 -11.52 -5.46 -25.26
C HIS A 362 -10.01 -5.69 -25.08
N HIS A 363 -9.55 -5.88 -23.85
CA HIS A 363 -8.22 -6.42 -23.56
C HIS A 363 -8.33 -7.76 -22.81
N LEU A 364 -7.68 -8.78 -23.35
CA LEU A 364 -7.46 -10.06 -22.68
C LEU A 364 -5.96 -10.34 -22.61
N GLY A 365 -5.44 -10.58 -21.41
CA GLY A 365 -4.11 -11.12 -21.18
C GLY A 365 -4.19 -12.51 -20.57
N LEU A 366 -3.55 -13.47 -21.21
CA LEU A 366 -3.35 -14.83 -20.71
C LEU A 366 -1.85 -15.08 -20.75
N CYS A 367 -1.17 -14.45 -19.79
CA CYS A 367 0.27 -14.33 -19.75
C CYS A 367 0.89 -15.51 -19.00
N ASN A 368 2.21 -15.63 -19.12
CA ASN A 368 3.02 -16.47 -18.24
C ASN A 368 2.53 -17.93 -18.19
N THR A 369 2.39 -18.60 -19.34
CA THR A 369 1.84 -19.97 -19.40
C THR A 369 2.68 -20.97 -20.19
N GLU A 370 2.64 -22.23 -19.75
CA GLU A 370 3.14 -23.40 -20.49
C GLU A 370 2.18 -23.88 -21.57
N LEU A 371 0.90 -23.52 -21.46
CA LEU A 371 -0.19 -24.04 -22.30
C LEU A 371 -0.33 -23.27 -23.62
N ILE A 372 0.65 -22.47 -24.02
CA ILE A 372 0.52 -21.52 -25.12
C ILE A 372 0.19 -22.19 -26.46
N ASP A 373 0.74 -23.39 -26.70
CA ASP A 373 0.50 -24.18 -27.91
C ASP A 373 -0.95 -24.69 -27.99
N GLU A 374 -1.59 -25.00 -26.86
CA GLU A 374 -3.02 -25.35 -26.77
C GLU A 374 -3.92 -24.11 -26.78
N LEU A 375 -3.42 -23.01 -26.21
CA LEU A 375 -4.15 -21.77 -26.04
C LEU A 375 -4.37 -21.05 -27.39
N ILE A 376 -3.39 -21.05 -28.30
CA ILE A 376 -3.53 -20.40 -29.60
C ILE A 376 -4.72 -20.97 -30.40
N PRO A 377 -4.86 -22.30 -30.62
CA PRO A 377 -6.05 -22.87 -31.25
C PRO A 377 -7.35 -22.54 -30.51
N ALA A 378 -7.33 -22.55 -29.17
CA ALA A 378 -8.51 -22.22 -28.37
C ALA A 378 -8.96 -20.76 -28.54
N LEU A 379 -8.00 -19.85 -28.70
CA LEU A 379 -8.26 -18.44 -28.99
C LEU A 379 -8.85 -18.26 -30.39
N VAL A 380 -8.41 -19.02 -31.39
CA VAL A 380 -9.02 -18.98 -32.73
C VAL A 380 -10.50 -19.38 -32.70
N GLU A 381 -10.86 -20.33 -31.83
CA GLU A 381 -12.25 -20.76 -31.62
C GLU A 381 -13.05 -19.90 -30.65
N SER A 382 -12.41 -18.91 -30.02
CA SER A 382 -12.98 -18.05 -28.99
C SER A 382 -14.05 -17.14 -29.58
N LYS A 383 -15.22 -17.09 -28.93
CA LYS A 383 -16.27 -16.10 -29.27
C LYS A 383 -15.92 -14.71 -28.79
N LEU A 384 -15.00 -14.60 -27.84
CA LEU A 384 -14.50 -13.35 -27.31
C LEU A 384 -13.47 -12.70 -28.26
N LEU A 385 -12.69 -13.48 -29.02
CA LEU A 385 -11.62 -12.95 -29.87
C LEU A 385 -12.08 -11.82 -30.83
N PRO A 386 -13.24 -11.90 -31.52
CA PRO A 386 -13.67 -10.85 -32.44
C PRO A 386 -13.96 -9.48 -31.79
N GLN A 387 -14.25 -9.42 -30.48
CA GLN A 387 -14.46 -8.14 -29.77
C GLN A 387 -13.18 -7.56 -29.17
N LEU A 388 -12.12 -8.36 -29.06
CA LEU A 388 -10.85 -7.89 -28.52
C LEU A 388 -10.19 -6.89 -29.47
N ARG A 389 -9.59 -5.87 -28.87
CA ARG A 389 -8.67 -4.92 -29.54
C ARG A 389 -7.22 -5.28 -29.26
N THR A 390 -6.96 -5.84 -28.10
CA THR A 390 -5.60 -6.19 -27.67
C THR A 390 -5.61 -7.56 -27.01
N LEU A 391 -4.66 -8.39 -27.39
CA LEU A 391 -4.44 -9.72 -26.81
C LEU A 391 -2.99 -9.79 -26.31
N ASP A 392 -2.83 -10.22 -25.07
CA ASP A 392 -1.52 -10.36 -24.44
C ASP A 392 -1.24 -11.83 -24.12
N LEU A 393 -0.19 -12.36 -24.74
CA LEU A 393 0.33 -13.72 -24.55
C LEU A 393 1.81 -13.68 -24.14
N SER A 394 2.25 -12.55 -23.59
CA SER A 394 3.62 -12.34 -23.15
C SER A 394 4.00 -13.27 -22.00
N HIS A 395 5.31 -13.36 -21.75
CA HIS A 395 5.89 -14.16 -20.66
C HIS A 395 5.67 -15.67 -20.77
N SER A 396 5.09 -16.16 -21.87
CA SER A 396 4.76 -17.57 -22.08
C SER A 396 5.94 -18.35 -22.66
N THR A 397 5.77 -19.66 -22.85
CA THR A 397 6.82 -20.56 -23.33
C THR A 397 6.76 -20.81 -24.85
N LEU A 398 6.32 -19.81 -25.63
CA LEU A 398 6.16 -19.97 -27.07
C LEU A 398 7.52 -20.06 -27.76
N VAL A 399 7.82 -21.19 -28.39
CA VAL A 399 9.11 -21.45 -29.06
C VAL A 399 9.02 -21.44 -30.58
N SER A 400 7.82 -21.59 -31.16
CA SER A 400 7.61 -21.73 -32.60
C SER A 400 6.56 -20.75 -33.13
N SER A 401 6.83 -20.21 -34.31
CA SER A 401 5.91 -19.34 -35.06
C SER A 401 4.72 -20.08 -35.68
N GLN A 402 4.82 -21.40 -35.89
CA GLN A 402 3.94 -22.15 -36.80
C GLN A 402 2.46 -22.01 -36.45
N ALA A 403 2.09 -22.15 -35.17
CA ALA A 403 0.70 -22.06 -34.74
C ALA A 403 0.12 -20.66 -34.98
N LEU A 404 0.86 -19.61 -34.63
CA LEU A 404 0.46 -18.22 -34.85
C LEU A 404 0.38 -17.86 -36.33
N VAL A 405 1.38 -18.22 -37.13
CA VAL A 405 1.41 -17.93 -38.58
C VAL A 405 0.26 -18.64 -39.29
N THR A 406 -0.04 -19.89 -38.92
CA THR A 406 -1.19 -20.63 -39.46
C THR A 406 -2.52 -19.96 -39.08
N ALA A 407 -2.60 -19.44 -37.86
CA ALA A 407 -3.79 -18.78 -37.33
C ALA A 407 -3.84 -17.27 -37.61
N ALA A 408 -2.87 -16.70 -38.32
CA ALA A 408 -2.71 -15.25 -38.46
C ALA A 408 -3.98 -14.50 -38.86
N PRO A 409 -4.81 -14.98 -39.83
CA PRO A 409 -6.03 -14.30 -40.21
C PRO A 409 -7.03 -14.07 -39.06
N ALA A 410 -6.97 -14.88 -38.00
CA ALA A 410 -7.83 -14.73 -36.82
C ALA A 410 -7.40 -13.56 -35.91
N PHE A 411 -6.17 -13.07 -36.04
CA PHE A 411 -5.58 -12.05 -35.15
C PHE A 411 -5.29 -10.71 -35.85
N GLU A 412 -5.46 -10.63 -37.17
CA GLU A 412 -5.17 -9.42 -37.97
C GLU A 412 -6.00 -8.18 -37.54
N HIS A 413 -7.20 -8.37 -36.97
CA HIS A 413 -8.05 -7.28 -36.52
C HIS A 413 -7.59 -6.64 -35.20
N LEU A 414 -6.73 -7.32 -34.45
CA LEU A 414 -6.21 -6.79 -33.19
C LEU A 414 -5.36 -5.56 -33.46
N ALA A 415 -5.55 -4.51 -32.65
CA ALA A 415 -4.65 -3.36 -32.64
C ALA A 415 -3.26 -3.72 -32.07
N LEU A 416 -3.20 -4.73 -31.19
CA LEU A 416 -1.96 -5.22 -30.59
C LEU A 416 -2.08 -6.71 -30.23
N LEU A 417 -1.12 -7.51 -30.68
CA LEU A 417 -0.86 -8.85 -30.17
C LEU A 417 0.49 -8.84 -29.46
N SER A 418 0.51 -8.91 -28.13
CA SER A 418 1.75 -8.95 -27.37
C SER A 418 2.26 -10.38 -27.24
N LEU A 419 3.49 -10.60 -27.68
CA LEU A 419 4.27 -11.84 -27.58
C LEU A 419 5.63 -11.56 -26.93
N ASP A 420 5.74 -10.47 -26.18
CA ASP A 420 6.95 -10.08 -25.48
C ASP A 420 7.40 -11.20 -24.52
N ARG A 421 8.71 -11.32 -24.30
CA ARG A 421 9.26 -12.26 -23.30
C ARG A 421 8.79 -13.71 -23.46
N ASN A 422 8.62 -14.16 -24.70
CA ASN A 422 8.46 -15.58 -25.04
C ASN A 422 9.83 -16.25 -25.26
N LEU A 423 9.87 -17.47 -25.79
CA LEU A 423 11.09 -18.24 -26.09
C LEU A 423 11.34 -18.32 -27.61
N LEU A 424 10.93 -17.29 -28.36
CA LEU A 424 11.03 -17.27 -29.81
C LEU A 424 12.46 -16.93 -30.26
N SER A 425 12.99 -17.70 -31.21
CA SER A 425 14.21 -17.32 -31.93
C SER A 425 13.97 -16.14 -32.87
N ASP A 426 15.06 -15.47 -33.28
CA ASP A 426 14.99 -14.37 -34.25
C ASP A 426 14.27 -14.77 -35.54
N HIS A 427 14.53 -15.99 -36.03
CA HIS A 427 13.87 -16.54 -37.22
C HIS A 427 12.35 -16.62 -37.04
N HIS A 428 11.87 -17.18 -35.92
CA HIS A 428 10.44 -17.26 -35.66
C HIS A 428 9.81 -15.89 -35.45
N CYS A 429 10.54 -14.94 -34.85
CA CYS A 429 10.09 -13.55 -34.74
C CYS A 429 9.89 -12.93 -36.12
N ASP A 430 10.81 -13.14 -37.06
CA ASP A 430 10.69 -12.61 -38.42
C ASP A 430 9.50 -13.19 -39.19
N GLU A 431 9.24 -14.49 -39.05
CA GLU A 431 8.05 -15.13 -39.62
C GLU A 431 6.75 -14.56 -39.04
N ILE A 432 6.69 -14.34 -37.73
CA ILE A 432 5.53 -13.74 -37.07
C ILE A 432 5.35 -12.30 -37.53
N ARG A 433 6.40 -11.47 -37.58
CA ARG A 433 6.31 -10.08 -38.07
C ARG A 433 5.80 -10.00 -39.50
N ALA A 434 6.20 -10.95 -40.35
CA ALA A 434 5.74 -11.01 -41.73
C ALA A 434 4.25 -11.37 -41.84
N ALA A 435 3.75 -12.26 -40.97
CA ALA A 435 2.35 -12.70 -40.97
C ALA A 435 1.42 -11.78 -40.17
N LEU A 436 1.91 -11.17 -39.09
CA LEU A 436 1.17 -10.39 -38.10
C LEU A 436 1.92 -9.09 -37.78
N PRO A 437 1.78 -8.04 -38.61
CA PRO A 437 2.47 -6.76 -38.40
C PRO A 437 2.07 -6.02 -37.11
N ASN A 438 0.95 -6.43 -36.49
CA ASN A 438 0.46 -5.95 -35.20
C ASN A 438 1.06 -6.69 -33.99
N ALA A 439 1.95 -7.66 -34.22
CA ALA A 439 2.63 -8.39 -33.16
C ALA A 439 3.78 -7.57 -32.54
N LYS A 440 3.82 -7.54 -31.21
CA LYS A 440 4.93 -7.02 -30.41
C LYS A 440 5.75 -8.20 -29.87
N LEU A 441 7.06 -8.17 -30.05
CA LEU A 441 7.98 -9.31 -29.89
C LEU A 441 9.23 -8.93 -29.10
N ASP A 442 9.10 -7.96 -28.19
CA ASP A 442 10.24 -7.40 -27.47
C ASP A 442 10.75 -8.38 -26.39
N ASP A 443 12.04 -8.25 -26.03
CA ASP A 443 12.67 -8.96 -24.90
C ASP A 443 12.50 -10.49 -24.90
N GLN A 444 12.63 -11.18 -26.05
CA GLN A 444 12.56 -12.65 -26.07
C GLN A 444 13.60 -13.27 -25.12
N ARG A 445 13.14 -14.25 -24.34
CA ARG A 445 13.95 -15.02 -23.41
C ARG A 445 14.67 -16.11 -24.18
N HIS A 446 15.92 -16.35 -23.81
CA HIS A 446 16.64 -17.54 -24.24
C HIS A 446 16.56 -18.55 -23.09
N GLU A 447 16.39 -19.84 -23.40
CA GLU A 447 16.60 -20.87 -22.40
C GLU A 447 18.04 -20.69 -21.87
N GLU A 448 18.17 -20.22 -20.63
CA GLU A 448 19.44 -20.36 -19.95
C GLU A 448 19.61 -21.87 -19.74
N GLU A 449 20.64 -22.45 -20.35
CA GLU A 449 21.12 -23.79 -20.01
C GLU A 449 21.52 -23.76 -18.53
N TYR A 450 20.56 -24.00 -17.64
CA TYR A 450 20.88 -24.43 -16.30
C TYR A 450 21.54 -25.80 -16.44
N GLU A 451 22.87 -25.85 -16.31
CA GLU A 451 23.60 -27.07 -15.96
C GLU A 451 23.14 -27.50 -14.55
N GLY A 452 21.93 -28.05 -14.44
CA GLY A 452 21.53 -28.85 -13.29
C GLY A 452 22.32 -30.16 -13.29
N ASP A 453 22.59 -30.71 -12.10
CA ASP A 453 23.25 -32.02 -11.93
C ASP A 453 22.53 -33.10 -12.78
N ASP A 454 23.12 -33.44 -13.92
CA ASP A 454 23.05 -34.60 -14.84
C ASP A 454 21.81 -35.53 -14.95
N ASP A 455 20.67 -35.35 -14.27
CA ASP A 455 19.54 -36.30 -14.29
C ASP A 455 18.12 -35.68 -14.40
N GLU A 456 17.96 -34.36 -14.55
CA GLU A 456 16.63 -33.73 -14.74
C GLU A 456 16.39 -33.30 -16.20
N PRO A 457 15.20 -33.60 -16.79
CA PRO A 457 14.88 -33.19 -18.16
C PRO A 457 14.78 -31.66 -18.25
N ALA A 458 15.27 -31.08 -19.34
CA ALA A 458 15.12 -29.64 -19.62
C ALA A 458 13.63 -29.24 -19.59
N VAL A 459 13.25 -28.42 -18.61
CA VAL A 459 11.89 -27.89 -18.44
C VAL A 459 11.83 -26.48 -19.03
N ARG A 460 10.77 -26.16 -19.79
CA ARG A 460 10.54 -24.80 -20.31
C ARG A 460 10.05 -23.92 -19.18
N TYR A 461 10.91 -23.05 -18.66
CA TYR A 461 10.55 -22.21 -17.53
C TYR A 461 9.57 -21.07 -17.92
N VAL A 462 8.41 -21.07 -17.29
CA VAL A 462 7.56 -19.88 -17.15
C VAL A 462 8.30 -18.86 -16.29
N ALA A 463 8.10 -17.58 -16.54
CA ALA A 463 8.84 -16.57 -15.78
C ALA A 463 8.35 -16.55 -14.33
N LEU A 464 9.22 -16.95 -13.40
CA LEU A 464 8.98 -16.89 -11.96
C LEU A 464 9.25 -15.49 -11.37
N TRP A 465 9.81 -14.58 -12.20
CA TRP A 465 10.29 -13.20 -11.99
C TRP A 465 11.00 -12.88 -10.67
N GLU A 466 12.26 -12.43 -10.85
CA GLU A 466 12.93 -11.40 -10.03
C GLU A 466 12.18 -10.06 -10.05
#